data_AF-X1IGZ7-F1
#
_entry.id   AF-X1IGZ7-F1
#
_cell.length_a   1.000
_cell.length_b   1.000
_cell.length_c   1.000
_cell.angle_alpha   90.00
_cell.angle_beta   90.00
_cell.angle_gamma   90.00
#
_symmetry.space_group_name_H-M   'P 1'
#
loop_
_entity.id
_entity.type
_entity.pdbx_description
1 polymer ?
#
loop_
_entity_poly.entity_id
_entity_poly.type
_entity_poly.pdbx_seq_one_letter_code
_entity_poly.pdbx_strand_id
1 'polypeptide(L)'
;GGEGEAEKIIKMAYRTMGYSSFWQERLLQLVREIPTRVDVRRWWDMRTIDEAELRSIYQRRGYFGKDLENYVVWTKVYVAFPDLIARWKNGWITFDEVRAELIGYGMPAARAEELLETKFKATAGDKTAAERDITKTDIIKGVKKGVITRGEGMELLMDMGYDEADADYILTINIPVDEEDVVVNQRELTKTDILNGLKAAIITEDEALERLKEIRYSPLDAEFLLKIYKALVKPPTEPKEREASKADIVLAVKK
;
A
#
# COMPACT_ATOMS: atom_id res chain seq x y z
N GLY A 1 -3.03 4.18 43.85
CA GLY A 1 -3.32 2.86 44.41
C GLY A 1 -2.96 2.91 45.87
N GLY A 2 -3.92 2.72 46.77
CA GLY A 2 -3.69 2.82 48.21
C GLY A 2 -2.77 1.70 48.70
N GLU A 3 -1.91 2.01 49.67
CA GLU A 3 -1.12 1.02 50.42
C GLU A 3 -2.05 -0.08 50.92
N GLY A 4 -2.01 -1.23 50.26
CA GLY A 4 -2.91 -2.35 50.54
C GLY A 4 -2.62 -2.97 51.91
N GLU A 5 -3.61 -3.67 52.46
CA GLU A 5 -3.50 -4.40 53.74
C GLU A 5 -2.28 -5.34 53.77
N ALA A 6 -1.94 -5.96 52.64
CA ALA A 6 -0.76 -6.81 52.49
C ALA A 6 0.56 -6.06 52.74
N GLU A 7 0.68 -4.80 52.29
CA GLU A 7 1.89 -4.01 52.48
C GLU A 7 2.12 -3.66 53.96
N LYS A 8 1.04 -3.40 54.69
CA LYS A 8 1.09 -3.15 56.13
C LYS A 8 1.55 -4.39 56.89
N ILE A 9 1.02 -5.56 56.55
CA ILE A 9 1.42 -6.84 57.16
C ILE A 9 2.91 -7.11 56.92
N ILE A 10 3.39 -6.90 55.70
CA ILE A 10 4.80 -7.09 55.34
C ILE A 10 5.71 -6.10 56.09
N LYS A 11 5.37 -4.80 56.11
CA LYS A 11 6.13 -3.78 56.88
C LYS A 11 6.14 -4.10 58.37
N MET A 12 5.03 -4.62 58.93
CA MET A 12 4.95 -5.06 60.31
C MET A 12 5.90 -6.24 60.57
N ALA A 13 5.93 -7.25 59.68
CA ALA A 13 6.88 -8.36 59.80
C ALA A 13 8.34 -7.86 59.79
N TYR A 14 8.70 -6.96 58.87
CA TYR A 14 10.03 -6.36 58.82
C TYR A 14 10.38 -5.54 60.09
N ARG A 15 9.41 -4.80 60.64
CA ARG A 15 9.59 -4.09 61.91
C ARG A 15 9.87 -5.06 63.06
N THR A 16 9.11 -6.16 63.16
CA THR A 16 9.31 -7.19 64.18
C THR A 16 10.68 -7.85 64.07
N MET A 17 11.21 -8.01 62.85
CA MET A 17 12.57 -8.51 62.59
C MET A 17 13.67 -7.47 62.90
N GLY A 18 13.32 -6.24 63.29
CA GLY A 18 14.27 -5.20 63.67
C GLY A 18 14.78 -4.31 62.54
N TYR A 19 14.19 -4.39 61.33
CA TYR A 19 14.59 -3.49 60.23
C TYR A 19 14.13 -2.05 60.49
N SER A 20 14.99 -1.07 60.21
CA SER A 20 14.62 0.36 60.27
C SER A 20 13.56 0.69 59.22
N SER A 21 12.80 1.78 59.42
CA SER A 21 11.81 2.27 58.43
C SER A 21 12.43 2.44 57.05
N PHE A 22 13.68 2.91 56.99
CA PHE A 22 14.47 3.01 55.77
C PHE A 22 14.62 1.68 55.01
N TRP A 23 14.88 0.58 55.74
CA TRP A 23 15.03 -0.75 55.15
C TRP A 23 13.69 -1.42 54.87
N GLN A 24 12.66 -1.18 55.69
CA GLN A 24 11.30 -1.69 55.47
C GLN A 24 10.79 -1.29 54.08
N GLU A 25 10.94 -0.02 53.68
CA GLU A 25 10.52 0.45 52.35
C GLU A 25 11.29 -0.24 51.21
N ARG A 26 12.59 -0.47 51.38
CA ARG A 26 13.43 -1.11 50.36
C ARG A 26 13.13 -2.60 50.22
N LEU A 27 12.97 -3.29 51.35
CA LEU A 27 12.62 -4.70 51.38
C LEU A 27 11.22 -4.93 50.79
N LEU A 28 10.27 -4.02 51.04
CA LEU A 28 8.94 -4.10 50.45
C LEU A 28 8.98 -4.04 48.92
N GLN A 29 9.90 -3.26 48.33
CA GLN A 29 10.04 -3.21 46.87
C GLN A 29 10.46 -4.56 46.28
N LEU A 30 11.22 -5.38 47.01
CA LEU A 30 11.71 -6.68 46.52
C LEU A 30 10.61 -7.75 46.44
N VAL A 31 9.57 -7.62 47.25
CA VAL A 31 8.46 -8.59 47.29
C VAL A 31 7.27 -8.19 46.43
N ARG A 32 7.26 -6.97 45.89
CA ARG A 32 6.23 -6.53 44.94
C ARG A 32 6.40 -7.26 43.62
N GLU A 33 5.29 -7.64 43.00
CA GLU A 33 5.32 -8.17 41.66
C GLU A 33 5.72 -7.07 40.67
N ILE A 34 6.62 -7.41 39.75
CA ILE A 34 7.20 -6.46 38.81
C ILE A 34 6.66 -6.76 37.41
N PRO A 35 6.12 -5.76 36.69
CA PRO A 35 5.53 -5.95 35.36
C PRO A 35 6.44 -6.71 34.41
N THR A 36 5.89 -7.63 33.61
CA THR A 36 6.67 -8.49 32.71
C THR A 36 7.48 -7.66 31.71
N ARG A 37 8.62 -8.18 31.24
CA ARG A 37 9.39 -7.52 30.17
C ARG A 37 8.58 -7.30 28.89
N VAL A 38 7.54 -8.11 28.66
CA VAL A 38 6.64 -7.95 27.52
C VAL A 38 5.73 -6.75 27.74
N ASP A 39 5.09 -6.65 28.90
CA ASP A 39 4.18 -5.54 29.22
C ASP A 39 4.93 -4.21 29.27
N VAL A 40 6.12 -4.17 29.88
CA VAL A 40 6.96 -2.97 29.94
C VAL A 40 7.30 -2.45 28.54
N ARG A 41 7.62 -3.34 27.59
CA ARG A 41 7.87 -2.96 26.20
C ARG A 41 6.62 -2.40 25.52
N ARG A 42 5.46 -3.02 25.75
CA ARG A 42 4.17 -2.54 25.21
C ARG A 42 3.81 -1.17 25.78
N TRP A 43 4.01 -0.96 27.07
CA TRP A 43 3.78 0.33 27.71
C TRP A 43 4.69 1.42 27.14
N TRP A 44 5.97 1.09 26.92
CA TRP A 44 6.91 1.99 26.24
C TRP A 44 6.45 2.32 24.81
N ASP A 45 6.06 1.30 24.04
CA ASP A 45 5.56 1.44 22.67
C ASP A 45 4.31 2.34 22.60
N MET A 46 3.35 2.08 23.49
CA MET A 46 2.12 2.86 23.63
C MET A 46 2.33 4.23 24.29
N ARG A 47 3.58 4.58 24.66
CA ARG A 47 3.93 5.84 25.35
C ARG A 47 3.16 6.07 26.65
N THR A 48 2.73 5.00 27.33
CA THR A 48 2.07 5.08 28.64
C THR A 48 3.07 5.19 29.79
N ILE A 49 4.36 5.02 29.51
CA ILE A 49 5.47 5.29 30.43
C ILE A 49 6.55 6.10 29.70
N ASP A 50 7.31 6.88 30.47
CA ASP A 50 8.50 7.59 29.99
C ASP A 50 9.79 6.79 30.24
N GLU A 51 10.94 7.35 29.86
CA GLU A 51 12.23 6.65 30.02
C GLU A 51 12.63 6.51 31.50
N ALA A 52 12.22 7.47 32.34
CA ALA A 52 12.48 7.41 33.77
C ALA A 52 11.74 6.22 34.41
N GLU A 53 10.48 6.01 34.07
CA GLU A 53 9.72 4.86 34.56
C GLU A 53 10.17 3.54 33.91
N LEU A 54 10.53 3.53 32.63
CA LEU A 54 11.15 2.36 31.98
C LEU A 54 12.40 1.90 32.75
N ARG A 55 13.29 2.84 33.08
CA ARG A 55 14.52 2.59 33.83
C ARG A 55 14.22 2.11 35.25
N SER A 56 13.28 2.76 35.94
CA SER A 56 12.80 2.37 37.27
C SER A 56 12.30 0.92 37.29
N ILE A 57 11.50 0.50 36.31
CA ILE A 57 11.00 -0.88 36.24
C ILE A 57 12.14 -1.88 36.03
N TYR A 58 13.11 -1.58 35.15
CA TYR A 58 14.26 -2.47 34.97
C TYR A 58 15.17 -2.56 36.20
N GLN A 59 15.35 -1.47 36.94
CA GLN A 59 16.05 -1.49 38.22
C GLN A 59 15.32 -2.34 39.26
N ARG A 60 13.99 -2.21 39.35
CA ARG A 60 13.17 -3.06 40.23
C ARG A 60 13.29 -4.55 39.85
N ARG A 61 13.44 -4.87 38.56
CA ARG A 61 13.75 -6.23 38.07
C ARG A 61 15.16 -6.72 38.41
N GLY A 62 16.01 -5.87 38.96
CA GLY A 62 17.37 -6.20 39.35
C GLY A 62 18.43 -5.90 38.30
N TYR A 63 18.11 -5.14 37.24
CA TYR A 63 19.11 -4.71 36.26
C TYR A 63 19.79 -3.41 36.69
N PHE A 64 21.13 -3.40 36.67
CA PHE A 64 21.94 -2.26 37.08
C PHE A 64 23.12 -2.04 36.12
N GLY A 65 23.74 -0.87 36.22
CA GLY A 65 24.93 -0.51 35.46
C GLY A 65 24.75 -0.74 33.96
N LYS A 66 25.72 -1.43 33.35
CA LYS A 66 25.73 -1.68 31.90
C LYS A 66 24.50 -2.47 31.42
N ASP A 67 24.01 -3.42 32.20
CA ASP A 67 22.85 -4.22 31.80
C ASP A 67 21.58 -3.36 31.76
N LEU A 68 21.42 -2.46 32.73
CA LEU A 68 20.32 -1.50 32.72
C LEU A 68 20.36 -0.62 31.46
N GLU A 69 21.52 -0.05 31.13
CA GLU A 69 21.66 0.77 29.92
C GLU A 69 21.38 -0.04 28.65
N ASN A 70 21.88 -1.27 28.57
CA ASN A 70 21.61 -2.17 27.45
C ASN A 70 20.12 -2.45 27.30
N TYR A 71 19.39 -2.70 28.40
CA TYR A 71 17.95 -2.95 28.37
C TYR A 71 17.14 -1.72 27.95
N VAL A 72 17.53 -0.53 28.42
CA VAL A 72 16.88 0.73 28.03
C VAL A 72 17.08 0.98 26.54
N VAL A 73 18.34 0.99 26.06
CA VAL A 73 18.65 1.20 24.63
C VAL A 73 17.99 0.13 23.75
N TRP A 74 18.07 -1.14 24.15
CA TRP A 74 17.43 -2.23 23.40
C TRP A 74 15.93 -2.03 23.28
N THR A 75 15.25 -1.63 24.36
CA THR A 75 13.80 -1.42 24.33
C THR A 75 13.41 -0.28 23.40
N LYS A 76 14.12 0.85 23.51
CA LYS A 76 13.90 2.03 22.68
C LYS A 76 14.05 1.68 21.19
N VAL A 77 15.17 1.05 20.84
CA VAL A 77 15.49 0.66 19.46
C VAL A 77 14.54 -0.44 18.95
N TYR A 78 14.35 -1.51 19.70
CA TYR A 78 13.54 -2.66 19.27
C TYR A 78 12.10 -2.27 18.94
N VAL A 79 11.55 -1.35 19.72
CA VAL A 79 10.18 -0.85 19.54
C VAL A 79 10.11 0.17 18.40
N ALA A 80 11.06 1.10 18.30
CA ALA A 80 11.02 2.15 17.27
C ALA A 80 11.42 1.65 15.87
N PHE A 81 12.28 0.64 15.76
CA PHE A 81 12.87 0.23 14.49
C PHE A 81 11.84 -0.16 13.42
N PRO A 82 10.81 -1.00 13.68
CA PRO A 82 9.81 -1.34 12.67
C PRO A 82 9.09 -0.12 12.09
N ASP A 83 8.70 0.83 12.94
CA ASP A 83 8.05 2.07 12.54
C ASP A 83 8.99 2.99 11.76
N LEU A 84 10.25 3.16 12.21
CA LEU A 84 11.26 3.91 11.47
C LEU A 84 11.44 3.37 10.05
N ILE A 85 11.50 2.04 9.90
CA ILE A 85 11.62 1.42 8.58
C ILE A 85 10.36 1.62 7.75
N ALA A 86 9.17 1.52 8.36
CA ALA A 86 7.91 1.78 7.64
C ALA A 86 7.84 3.24 7.15
N ARG A 87 8.19 4.21 7.99
CA ARG A 87 8.23 5.64 7.64
C ARG A 87 9.24 5.92 6.52
N TRP A 88 10.41 5.30 6.57
CA TRP A 88 11.42 5.42 5.52
C TRP A 88 10.94 4.81 4.19
N LYS A 89 10.38 3.59 4.23
CA LYS A 89 9.81 2.93 3.03
C LYS A 89 8.66 3.73 2.41
N ASN A 90 7.92 4.48 3.21
CA ASN A 90 6.86 5.37 2.74
C ASN A 90 7.37 6.76 2.31
N GLY A 91 8.68 7.03 2.40
CA GLY A 91 9.29 8.32 2.07
C GLY A 91 8.97 9.46 3.04
N TRP A 92 8.47 9.17 4.25
CA TRP A 92 8.15 10.18 5.26
C TRP A 92 9.40 10.67 6.02
N ILE A 93 10.43 9.83 6.05
CA ILE A 93 11.75 10.16 6.58
C ILE A 93 12.83 9.63 5.63
N THR A 94 13.99 10.28 5.66
CA THR A 94 15.20 9.91 4.93
C THR A 94 15.98 8.81 5.66
N PHE A 95 16.90 8.17 4.94
CA PHE A 95 17.77 7.15 5.53
C PHE A 95 18.69 7.74 6.62
N ASP A 96 19.15 8.98 6.44
CA ASP A 96 19.94 9.69 7.44
C ASP A 96 19.14 10.01 8.71
N GLU A 97 17.83 10.31 8.58
CA GLU A 97 16.94 10.49 9.72
C GLU A 97 16.72 9.17 10.49
N VAL A 98 16.61 8.03 9.81
CA VAL A 98 16.58 6.71 10.47
C VAL A 98 17.86 6.50 11.30
N ARG A 99 19.03 6.78 10.72
CA ARG A 99 20.31 6.69 11.42
C ARG A 99 20.36 7.61 12.63
N ALA A 100 19.96 8.88 12.47
CA ALA A 100 19.96 9.88 13.53
C ALA A 100 19.05 9.49 14.70
N GLU A 101 17.86 8.97 14.41
CA GLU A 101 16.92 8.47 15.42
C GLU A 101 17.49 7.30 16.22
N LEU A 102 18.12 6.32 15.54
CA LEU A 102 18.76 5.18 16.23
C LEU A 102 19.87 5.63 17.19
N ILE A 103 20.69 6.58 16.76
CA ILE A 103 21.73 7.19 17.61
C ILE A 103 21.08 7.95 18.77
N GLY A 104 19.99 8.70 18.52
CA GLY A 104 19.22 9.41 19.53
C GLY A 104 18.61 8.49 20.60
N TYR A 105 18.31 7.23 20.25
CA TYR A 105 17.88 6.23 21.24
C TYR A 105 19.02 5.68 22.11
N GLY A 106 20.27 6.07 21.85
CA GLY A 106 21.46 5.66 22.60
C GLY A 106 22.25 4.54 21.93
N MET A 107 21.93 4.18 20.67
CA MET A 107 22.75 3.23 19.92
C MET A 107 24.09 3.88 19.53
N PRO A 108 25.25 3.20 19.74
CA PRO A 108 26.53 3.71 19.23
C PRO A 108 26.49 3.89 17.71
N ALA A 109 27.04 5.00 17.19
CA ALA A 109 26.98 5.34 15.76
C ALA A 109 27.51 4.22 14.86
N ALA A 110 28.66 3.62 15.20
CA ALA A 110 29.22 2.50 14.46
C ALA A 110 28.29 1.27 14.43
N ARG A 111 27.57 1.02 15.54
CA ARG A 111 26.59 -0.08 15.62
C ARG A 111 25.32 0.23 14.82
N ALA A 112 24.89 1.49 14.80
CA ALA A 112 23.77 1.94 13.97
C ALA A 112 24.09 1.74 12.49
N GLU A 113 25.30 2.11 12.05
CA GLU A 113 25.74 1.88 10.68
C GLU A 113 25.75 0.39 10.33
N GLU A 114 26.42 -0.43 11.15
CA GLU A 114 26.47 -1.88 10.94
C GLU A 114 25.07 -2.52 10.92
N LEU A 115 24.14 -2.05 11.77
CA LEU A 115 22.76 -2.55 11.78
C LEU A 115 22.06 -2.21 10.47
N LEU A 116 22.18 -0.97 10.00
CA LEU A 116 21.59 -0.52 8.75
C LEU A 116 22.22 -1.27 7.57
N GLU A 117 23.55 -1.34 7.51
CA GLU A 117 24.26 -2.14 6.52
C GLU A 117 23.80 -3.60 6.54
N THR A 118 23.63 -4.24 7.69
CA THR A 118 23.21 -5.65 7.73
C THR A 118 21.75 -5.84 7.30
N LYS A 119 20.88 -4.89 7.64
CA LYS A 119 19.45 -4.95 7.30
C LYS A 119 19.18 -4.54 5.85
N PHE A 120 20.09 -3.78 5.25
CA PHE A 120 19.95 -3.17 3.93
C PHE A 120 21.13 -3.49 2.99
N LYS A 121 22.01 -4.46 3.33
CA LYS A 121 23.17 -4.84 2.51
C LYS A 121 22.68 -5.37 1.18
N ALA A 122 22.82 -4.54 0.16
CA ALA A 122 22.83 -4.87 -1.25
C ALA A 122 21.88 -6.01 -1.67
N THR A 123 20.57 -5.77 -1.57
CA THR A 123 19.77 -6.07 -2.77
C THR A 123 20.16 -4.96 -3.74
N ALA A 124 21.00 -5.27 -4.73
CA ALA A 124 21.38 -4.36 -5.81
C ALA A 124 20.17 -4.02 -6.70
N GLY A 125 19.13 -3.44 -6.11
CA GLY A 125 17.84 -3.20 -6.77
C GLY A 125 16.74 -2.62 -5.88
N ASP A 126 16.94 -2.39 -4.58
CA ASP A 126 15.92 -1.70 -3.76
C ASP A 126 16.20 -0.19 -3.80
N LYS A 127 15.79 0.41 -4.91
CA LYS A 127 15.78 1.86 -5.11
C LYS A 127 14.96 2.53 -4.00
N THR A 128 15.49 3.63 -3.47
CA THR A 128 14.89 4.42 -2.38
C THR A 128 13.55 5.03 -2.78
N ALA A 129 12.63 5.08 -1.81
CA ALA A 129 11.23 5.55 -1.89
C ALA A 129 10.96 6.99 -2.41
N ALA A 130 11.95 7.68 -2.98
CA ALA A 130 11.78 8.98 -3.64
C ALA A 130 11.59 8.85 -5.16
N GLU A 131 11.96 7.73 -5.76
CA GLU A 131 11.52 7.35 -7.09
C GLU A 131 10.33 6.43 -6.90
N ARG A 132 9.14 6.87 -7.33
CA ARG A 132 8.06 5.93 -7.65
C ARG A 132 8.52 5.14 -8.87
N ASP A 133 9.43 4.19 -8.64
CA ASP A 133 9.87 3.27 -9.66
C ASP A 133 8.65 2.49 -10.11
N ILE A 134 8.30 2.73 -11.37
CA ILE A 134 7.46 1.81 -12.12
C ILE A 134 7.96 0.39 -11.82
N THR A 135 7.12 -0.43 -11.19
CA THR A 135 7.55 -1.79 -10.85
C THR A 135 7.71 -2.58 -12.14
N LYS A 136 8.51 -3.66 -12.14
CA LYS A 136 8.56 -4.63 -13.25
C LYS A 136 7.14 -5.01 -13.71
N THR A 137 6.21 -5.17 -12.77
CA THR A 137 4.81 -5.48 -13.04
C THR A 137 4.06 -4.33 -13.72
N ASP A 138 4.35 -3.08 -13.37
CA ASP A 138 3.75 -1.91 -14.01
C ASP A 138 4.29 -1.67 -15.42
N ILE A 139 5.59 -1.94 -15.65
CA ILE A 139 6.18 -1.95 -17.01
C ILE A 139 5.47 -3.01 -17.86
N ILE A 140 5.40 -4.26 -17.38
CA ILE A 140 4.71 -5.36 -18.08
C ILE A 140 3.25 -4.98 -18.37
N LYS A 141 2.53 -4.40 -17.40
CA LYS A 141 1.15 -3.94 -17.60
C LYS A 141 1.08 -2.80 -18.61
N GLY A 142 2.04 -1.88 -18.61
CA GLY A 142 2.13 -0.76 -19.54
C GLY A 142 2.27 -1.26 -20.97
N VAL A 143 3.22 -2.17 -21.22
CA VAL A 143 3.42 -2.81 -22.52
C VAL A 143 2.19 -3.64 -22.92
N LYS A 144 1.67 -4.47 -22.00
CA LYS A 144 0.47 -5.30 -22.25
C LYS A 144 -0.78 -4.48 -22.59
N LYS A 145 -0.88 -3.25 -22.07
CA LYS A 145 -2.00 -2.33 -22.34
C LYS A 145 -1.72 -1.39 -23.51
N GLY A 146 -0.57 -1.49 -24.17
CA GLY A 146 -0.15 -0.58 -25.25
C GLY A 146 0.03 0.87 -24.80
N VAL A 147 0.28 1.10 -23.50
CA VAL A 147 0.57 2.43 -22.94
C VAL A 147 2.00 2.86 -23.27
N ILE A 148 2.91 1.89 -23.35
CA ILE A 148 4.30 2.01 -23.79
C ILE A 148 4.59 0.86 -24.75
N THR A 149 5.55 1.05 -25.65
CA THR A 149 6.00 0.04 -26.60
C THR A 149 6.82 -1.04 -25.91
N ARG A 150 6.99 -2.20 -26.57
CA ARG A 150 7.86 -3.27 -26.07
C ARG A 150 9.31 -2.81 -25.93
N GLY A 151 9.80 -1.98 -26.86
CA GLY A 151 11.14 -1.37 -26.80
C GLY A 151 11.30 -0.44 -25.59
N GLU A 152 10.33 0.45 -25.34
CA GLU A 152 10.37 1.30 -24.14
C GLU A 152 10.26 0.49 -22.84
N GLY A 153 9.47 -0.58 -22.84
CA GLY A 153 9.41 -1.50 -21.71
C GLY A 153 10.73 -2.24 -21.46
N MET A 154 11.46 -2.56 -22.53
CA MET A 154 12.79 -3.17 -22.47
C MET A 154 13.81 -2.22 -21.84
N GLU A 155 13.87 -0.97 -22.32
CA GLU A 155 14.73 0.08 -21.78
C GLU A 155 14.45 0.32 -20.29
N LEU A 156 13.17 0.43 -19.90
CA LEU A 156 12.80 0.62 -18.50
C LEU A 156 13.21 -0.58 -17.61
N LEU A 157 13.17 -1.81 -18.12
CA LEU A 157 13.67 -2.97 -17.39
C LEU A 157 15.20 -2.95 -17.29
N MET A 158 15.89 -2.53 -18.34
CA MET A 158 17.35 -2.37 -18.31
C MET A 158 17.79 -1.27 -17.32
N ASP A 159 17.05 -0.17 -17.24
CA ASP A 159 17.24 0.89 -16.24
C ASP A 159 16.96 0.43 -14.79
N MET A 160 16.19 -0.65 -14.63
CA MET A 160 16.01 -1.35 -13.34
C MET A 160 17.15 -2.32 -13.02
N GLY A 161 18.14 -2.46 -13.90
CA GLY A 161 19.30 -3.33 -13.71
C GLY A 161 19.16 -4.75 -14.24
N TYR A 162 18.11 -5.05 -15.02
CA TYR A 162 18.04 -6.29 -15.78
C TYR A 162 18.99 -6.19 -16.99
N ASP A 163 19.68 -7.28 -17.32
CA ASP A 163 20.39 -7.32 -18.60
C ASP A 163 19.40 -7.46 -19.77
N GLU A 164 19.90 -7.25 -20.98
CA GLU A 164 19.06 -7.29 -22.19
C GLU A 164 18.38 -8.66 -22.36
N ALA A 165 19.08 -9.77 -22.12
CA ALA A 165 18.50 -11.09 -22.28
C ALA A 165 17.37 -11.34 -21.25
N ASP A 166 17.57 -10.93 -20.01
CA ASP A 166 16.60 -11.04 -18.93
C ASP A 166 15.38 -10.14 -19.18
N ALA A 167 15.59 -8.91 -19.65
CA ALA A 167 14.51 -7.98 -19.95
C ALA A 167 13.62 -8.50 -21.09
N ASP A 168 14.19 -9.05 -22.17
CA ASP A 168 13.40 -9.64 -23.25
C ASP A 168 12.65 -10.89 -22.76
N TYR A 169 13.33 -11.75 -22.00
CA TYR A 169 12.71 -12.95 -21.43
C TYR A 169 11.48 -12.60 -20.56
N ILE A 170 11.62 -11.56 -19.73
CA ILE A 170 10.54 -11.03 -18.89
C ILE A 170 9.35 -10.55 -19.71
N LEU A 171 9.58 -9.80 -20.79
CA LEU A 171 8.49 -9.31 -21.64
C LEU A 171 7.87 -10.47 -22.43
N THR A 172 8.66 -11.38 -22.97
CA THR A 172 8.20 -12.55 -23.73
C THR A 172 7.29 -13.47 -22.90
N ILE A 173 7.66 -13.79 -21.65
CA ILE A 173 6.85 -14.69 -20.83
C ILE A 173 5.54 -14.06 -20.37
N ASN A 174 5.48 -12.73 -20.22
CA ASN A 174 4.31 -12.03 -19.71
C ASN A 174 3.41 -11.44 -20.80
N ILE A 175 3.96 -11.25 -22.00
CA ILE A 175 3.33 -10.60 -23.15
C ILE A 175 3.65 -11.48 -24.35
N PRO A 176 2.76 -12.43 -24.68
CA PRO A 176 2.94 -13.23 -25.87
C PRO A 176 3.14 -12.30 -27.07
N VAL A 177 4.14 -12.62 -27.88
CA VAL A 177 4.45 -11.88 -29.12
C VAL A 177 3.35 -12.22 -30.11
N ASP A 178 2.21 -11.57 -29.97
CA ASP A 178 1.34 -11.37 -31.13
C ASP A 178 2.07 -10.30 -31.96
N GLU A 179 2.60 -10.71 -33.11
CA GLU A 179 3.19 -9.80 -34.10
C GLU A 179 2.18 -8.72 -34.45
N GLU A 180 2.26 -7.55 -33.81
CA GLU A 180 1.62 -6.33 -34.28
C GLU A 180 2.28 -5.14 -33.56
N ASP A 181 3.22 -4.52 -34.26
CA ASP A 181 3.63 -3.14 -34.02
C ASP A 181 2.37 -2.25 -33.99
N VAL A 182 1.96 -1.79 -32.81
CA VAL A 182 0.89 -0.78 -32.71
C VAL A 182 1.52 0.59 -32.47
N VAL A 183 1.65 1.30 -33.58
CA VAL A 183 1.94 2.73 -33.70
C VAL A 183 0.97 3.54 -32.83
N VAL A 184 1.51 4.57 -32.17
CA VAL A 184 0.85 5.63 -31.39
C VAL A 184 -0.65 5.82 -31.69
N ASN A 185 -1.49 5.60 -30.68
CA ASN A 185 -2.93 5.85 -30.66
C ASN A 185 -3.29 7.28 -31.14
N GLN A 186 -3.67 7.43 -32.41
CA GLN A 186 -4.69 8.40 -32.79
C GLN A 186 -6.04 7.82 -32.36
N ARG A 187 -6.93 8.61 -31.74
CA ARG A 187 -8.22 8.09 -31.25
C ARG A 187 -9.02 7.46 -32.39
N GLU A 188 -9.01 6.13 -32.47
CA GLU A 188 -9.79 5.38 -33.45
C GLU A 188 -11.27 5.35 -33.04
N LEU A 189 -12.15 5.34 -34.04
CA LEU A 189 -13.60 5.21 -33.83
C LEU A 189 -13.91 3.88 -33.16
N THR A 190 -14.75 3.88 -32.13
CA THR A 190 -15.21 2.60 -31.55
C THR A 190 -16.23 1.93 -32.47
N LYS A 191 -16.43 0.62 -32.32
CA LYS A 191 -17.56 -0.12 -32.95
C LYS A 191 -18.90 0.61 -32.78
N THR A 192 -19.12 1.18 -31.60
CA THR A 192 -20.36 1.90 -31.28
C THR A 192 -20.49 3.18 -32.11
N ASP A 193 -19.40 3.92 -32.30
CA ASP A 193 -19.40 5.14 -33.11
C ASP A 193 -19.69 4.84 -34.58
N ILE A 194 -19.14 3.74 -35.11
CA ILE A 194 -19.39 3.28 -36.49
C ILE A 194 -20.86 2.89 -36.67
N LEU A 195 -21.42 2.08 -35.77
CA LEU A 195 -22.83 1.67 -35.86
C LEU A 195 -23.79 2.85 -35.66
N ASN A 196 -23.44 3.82 -34.83
CA ASN A 196 -24.20 5.07 -34.68
C ASN A 196 -24.11 5.95 -35.94
N GLY A 197 -22.96 6.02 -36.59
CA GLY A 197 -22.78 6.69 -37.88
C GLY A 197 -23.66 6.06 -38.96
N LEU A 198 -23.71 4.72 -39.02
CA LEU A 198 -24.60 3.99 -39.93
C LEU A 198 -26.08 4.25 -39.61
N LYS A 199 -26.43 4.34 -38.31
CA LYS A 199 -27.79 4.67 -37.85
C LYS A 199 -28.23 6.09 -38.19
N ALA A 200 -27.32 7.03 -38.11
CA ALA A 200 -27.55 8.40 -38.52
C ALA A 200 -27.46 8.59 -40.04
N ALA A 201 -27.23 7.51 -40.82
CA ALA A 201 -26.99 7.55 -42.26
C ALA A 201 -25.83 8.50 -42.65
N ILE A 202 -24.85 8.67 -41.74
CA ILE A 202 -23.63 9.45 -41.95
C ILE A 202 -22.62 8.64 -42.80
N ILE A 203 -22.65 7.32 -42.66
CA ILE A 203 -21.86 6.37 -43.45
C ILE A 203 -22.78 5.30 -44.04
N THR A 204 -22.34 4.71 -45.14
CA THR A 204 -22.98 3.58 -45.81
C THR A 204 -22.66 2.26 -45.11
N GLU A 205 -23.38 1.20 -45.46
CA GLU A 205 -23.11 -0.13 -44.91
C GLU A 205 -21.73 -0.66 -45.31
N ASP A 206 -21.32 -0.43 -46.55
CA ASP A 206 -20.01 -0.86 -47.06
C ASP A 206 -18.88 -0.10 -46.33
N GLU A 207 -19.04 1.21 -46.11
CA GLU A 207 -18.10 1.99 -45.30
C GLU A 207 -18.07 1.57 -43.83
N ALA A 208 -19.23 1.18 -43.26
CA ALA A 208 -19.27 0.64 -41.91
C ALA A 208 -18.55 -0.71 -41.82
N LEU A 209 -18.69 -1.56 -42.85
CA LEU A 209 -17.99 -2.84 -42.94
C LEU A 209 -16.47 -2.66 -43.04
N GLU A 210 -16.00 -1.73 -43.87
CA GLU A 210 -14.57 -1.42 -44.00
C GLU A 210 -14.00 -0.86 -42.70
N ARG A 211 -14.67 0.10 -42.07
CA ARG A 211 -14.22 0.69 -40.79
C ARG A 211 -14.23 -0.32 -39.63
N LEU A 212 -15.15 -1.28 -39.62
CA LEU A 212 -15.13 -2.37 -38.63
C LEU A 212 -13.91 -3.28 -38.82
N LYS A 213 -13.51 -3.54 -40.08
CA LYS A 213 -12.29 -4.30 -40.38
C LYS A 213 -11.02 -3.53 -40.01
N GLU A 214 -11.02 -2.21 -40.21
CA GLU A 214 -9.92 -1.33 -39.82
C GLU A 214 -9.65 -1.37 -38.31
N ILE A 215 -10.71 -1.43 -37.49
CA ILE A 215 -10.58 -1.63 -36.02
C ILE A 215 -10.47 -3.11 -35.61
N ARG A 216 -9.99 -3.95 -36.54
CA ARG A 216 -9.62 -5.36 -36.35
C ARG A 216 -10.76 -6.34 -36.05
N TYR A 217 -12.00 -6.05 -36.44
CA TYR A 217 -13.00 -7.12 -36.55
C TYR A 217 -12.70 -8.02 -37.75
N SER A 218 -12.81 -9.34 -37.56
CA SER A 218 -12.74 -10.28 -38.68
C SER A 218 -13.87 -9.97 -39.69
N PRO A 219 -13.70 -10.29 -40.99
CA PRO A 219 -14.76 -10.07 -41.98
C PRO A 219 -16.10 -10.72 -41.58
N LEU A 220 -16.03 -11.91 -40.98
CA LEU A 220 -17.19 -12.64 -40.49
C LEU A 220 -17.87 -11.91 -39.32
N ASP A 221 -17.08 -11.41 -38.36
CA ASP A 221 -17.62 -10.67 -37.21
C ASP A 221 -18.19 -9.32 -37.62
N ALA A 222 -17.51 -8.59 -38.52
CA ALA A 222 -18.00 -7.30 -39.03
C ALA A 222 -19.37 -7.45 -39.73
N GLU A 223 -19.52 -8.47 -40.59
CA GLU A 223 -20.80 -8.80 -41.22
C GLU A 223 -21.86 -9.22 -40.18
N PHE A 224 -21.47 -10.01 -39.17
CA PHE A 224 -22.37 -10.43 -38.11
C PHE A 224 -22.88 -9.23 -37.30
N LEU A 225 -22.02 -8.26 -37.00
CA LEU A 225 -22.39 -7.02 -36.31
C LEU A 225 -23.37 -6.17 -37.13
N LEU A 226 -23.18 -6.07 -38.44
CA LEU A 226 -24.11 -5.38 -39.32
C LEU A 226 -25.46 -6.11 -39.42
N LYS A 227 -25.46 -7.45 -39.39
CA LYS A 227 -26.70 -8.25 -39.31
C LYS A 227 -27.46 -8.01 -38.01
N ILE A 228 -26.76 -7.98 -36.87
CA ILE A 228 -27.37 -7.62 -35.56
C ILE A 228 -27.97 -6.21 -35.65
N TYR A 229 -27.21 -5.25 -36.16
CA TYR A 229 -27.66 -3.88 -36.31
C TYR A 229 -28.90 -3.77 -37.20
N LYS A 230 -28.93 -4.42 -38.37
CA LYS A 230 -30.08 -4.45 -39.28
C LYS A 230 -31.32 -5.06 -38.64
N ALA A 231 -31.15 -6.14 -37.89
CA ALA A 231 -32.24 -6.81 -37.17
C ALA A 231 -32.87 -5.89 -36.10
N LEU A 232 -32.10 -4.93 -35.57
CA LEU A 232 -32.59 -3.95 -34.60
C LEU A 232 -33.29 -2.73 -35.23
N VAL A 233 -33.23 -2.53 -36.56
CA VAL A 233 -33.59 -1.25 -37.20
C VAL A 233 -34.96 -1.21 -37.93
N LYS A 234 -35.67 -2.31 -38.24
CA LYS A 234 -37.11 -2.25 -38.70
C LYS A 234 -37.93 -3.55 -38.51
N PRO A 235 -39.29 -3.49 -38.44
CA PRO A 235 -40.19 -2.33 -38.59
C PRO A 235 -40.98 -1.91 -37.33
N PRO A 236 -41.59 -0.70 -37.34
CA PRO A 236 -42.38 -0.16 -36.24
C PRO A 236 -43.78 -0.79 -36.17
N THR A 237 -44.15 -1.37 -35.03
CA THR A 237 -45.52 -1.85 -34.79
C THR A 237 -46.33 -0.83 -33.99
N GLU A 238 -47.30 -0.26 -34.71
CA GLU A 238 -48.48 0.53 -34.33
C GLU A 238 -48.29 1.84 -33.52
N PRO A 239 -48.96 2.93 -33.94
CA PRO A 239 -49.04 4.13 -33.14
C PRO A 239 -49.83 3.78 -31.87
N LYS A 240 -49.21 3.88 -30.70
CA LYS A 240 -49.96 4.02 -29.45
C LYS A 240 -50.87 5.24 -29.61
N GLU A 241 -52.17 5.00 -29.79
CA GLU A 241 -53.18 6.01 -29.57
C GLU A 241 -52.89 6.62 -28.19
N ARG A 242 -52.56 7.91 -28.18
CA ARG A 242 -52.58 8.66 -26.93
C ARG A 242 -54.04 8.69 -26.50
N GLU A 243 -54.41 7.87 -25.50
CA GLU A 243 -55.57 8.19 -24.69
C GLU A 243 -55.40 9.62 -24.20
N ALA A 244 -56.32 10.50 -24.61
CA ALA A 244 -56.33 11.89 -24.19
C ALA A 244 -56.30 11.93 -22.66
N SER A 245 -55.30 12.62 -22.12
CA SER A 245 -55.22 12.80 -20.68
C SER A 245 -56.40 13.68 -20.24
N LYS A 246 -56.89 13.51 -19.01
CA LYS A 246 -57.95 14.37 -18.44
C LYS A 246 -57.59 15.88 -18.47
N ALA A 247 -56.32 16.23 -18.71
CA ALA A 247 -55.88 17.61 -18.88
C ALA A 247 -56.28 18.21 -20.25
N ASP A 248 -56.47 17.39 -21.29
CA ASP A 248 -56.80 17.86 -22.65
C ASP A 248 -58.30 18.11 -22.84
N ILE A 249 -59.16 17.51 -22.01
CA ILE A 249 -60.64 17.69 -22.06
C ILE A 249 -61.07 19.04 -21.45
N VAL A 250 -60.32 19.59 -20.49
CA VAL A 250 -60.71 20.81 -19.77
C VAL A 250 -60.47 22.09 -20.60
N LEU A 251 -59.67 22.03 -21.66
CA LEU A 251 -59.44 23.16 -22.58
C LEU A 251 -60.48 23.29 -23.70
N ALA A 252 -61.40 22.34 -23.85
CA ALA A 252 -62.45 22.37 -24.89
C ALA A 252 -63.84 22.81 -24.39
N VAL A 253 -64.02 23.14 -23.10
CA VAL A 253 -65.34 23.54 -22.52
C VAL A 253 -65.35 25.01 -22.04
N LYS A 254 -64.40 25.84 -22.49
CA LYS A 254 -64.50 27.30 -22.37
C LYS A 254 -64.39 27.97 -23.74
N LYS A 255 -65.36 27.68 -24.61
CA LYS A 255 -65.97 28.62 -25.56
C LYS A 255 -67.43 28.24 -25.74
#